data_AF-A0A5N9GV32-F1
#
_entry.id   AF-A0A5N9GV32-F1
#
_cell.length_a   1.000
_cell.length_b   1.000
_cell.length_c   1.000
_cell.angle_alpha   90.00
_cell.angle_beta   90.00
_cell.angle_gamma   90.00
#
_symmetry.space_group_name_H-M   'P 1'
#
loop_
_entity.id
_entity.type
_entity.pdbx_description
1 polymer ?
#
loop_
_entity_poly.entity_id
_entity_poly.type
_entity_poly.pdbx_seq_one_letter_code
_entity_poly.pdbx_strand_id
1 'polypeptide(L)' 'MHVESMSMVLQFATGEEYTEFMRDIAAPINAMVNGQPQDRQTELWGMIADAARELSNSGGSISMPNETILVAGRRE' A
#
# COMPACT_ATOMS: atom_id res chain seq x y z
N MET A 1 21.28 9.88 16.10
CA MET A 1 20.41 9.25 15.08
C MET A 1 20.68 7.76 15.10
N HIS A 2 19.64 6.94 15.17
CA HIS A 2 19.73 5.48 15.15
C HIS A 2 18.90 4.96 13.97
N VAL A 3 19.41 3.96 13.26
CA VAL A 3 18.78 3.37 12.08
C VAL A 3 18.82 1.86 12.22
N GLU A 4 17.68 1.20 12.02
CA GLU A 4 17.54 -0.26 12.10
C GLU A 4 16.63 -0.77 10.98
N SER A 5 16.92 -1.96 10.45
CA SER A 5 16.03 -2.67 9.53
C SER A 5 15.16 -3.66 10.29
N MET A 6 13.87 -3.69 9.98
CA MET A 6 12.89 -4.59 10.62
C MET A 6 12.00 -5.24 9.55
N SER A 7 11.63 -6.50 9.75
CA SER A 7 10.55 -7.12 8.98
C SER A 7 9.20 -6.83 9.63
N MET A 8 8.22 -6.40 8.84
CA MET A 8 6.87 -6.10 9.28
C MET A 8 5.86 -6.80 8.37
N VAL A 9 4.76 -7.29 8.94
CA VAL A 9 3.64 -7.77 8.13
C VAL A 9 2.54 -6.72 8.15
N LEU A 10 2.18 -6.22 6.97
CA LEU A 10 1.00 -5.39 6.80
C LEU A 10 -0.20 -6.29 6.53
N GLN A 11 -1.28 -6.04 7.27
CA GLN A 11 -2.52 -6.81 7.16
C GLN A 11 -3.68 -5.89 6.81
N PHE A 12 -4.50 -6.33 5.87
CA PHE A 12 -5.70 -5.65 5.43
C PHE A 12 -6.84 -6.67 5.34
N ALA A 13 -8.06 -6.28 5.69
CA ALA A 13 -9.23 -7.15 5.62
C ALA A 13 -9.61 -7.49 4.18
N THR A 14 -9.38 -6.58 3.23
CA THR A 14 -9.68 -6.79 1.80
C THR A 14 -8.69 -6.07 0.87
N GLY A 15 -8.77 -6.36 -0.44
CA GLY A 15 -8.01 -5.66 -1.48
C GLY A 15 -8.39 -4.19 -1.62
N GLU A 16 -9.64 -3.85 -1.32
CA GLU A 16 -10.13 -2.47 -1.31
C GLU A 16 -9.49 -1.68 -0.17
N GLU A 17 -9.44 -2.22 1.05
CA GLU A 17 -8.80 -1.55 2.19
C GLU A 17 -7.31 -1.31 1.94
N TYR A 18 -6.61 -2.30 1.36
CA TYR A 18 -5.23 -2.10 0.90
C TYR A 18 -5.14 -0.96 -0.12
N THR A 19 -6.05 -0.91 -1.08
CA THR A 19 -6.03 0.09 -2.16
C THR A 19 -6.31 1.50 -1.61
N GLU A 20 -7.23 1.64 -0.66
CA GLU A 20 -7.50 2.88 0.05
C GLU A 20 -6.26 3.35 0.82
N PHE A 21 -5.61 2.46 1.56
CA PHE A 21 -4.35 2.77 2.23
C PHE A 21 -3.28 3.27 1.24
N MET A 22 -3.13 2.62 0.08
CA MET A 22 -2.17 3.03 -0.94
C MET A 22 -2.50 4.39 -1.57
N ARG A 23 -3.79 4.73 -1.72
CA ARG A 23 -4.21 6.08 -2.14
C ARG A 23 -3.77 7.16 -1.14
N ASP A 24 -3.70 6.84 0.15
CA ASP A 24 -3.32 7.81 1.16
C ASP A 24 -1.80 7.99 1.26
N ILE A 25 -1.02 6.92 1.06
CA ILE A 25 0.42 6.94 1.38
C ILE A 25 1.35 6.91 0.16
N ALA A 26 0.91 6.41 -1.00
CA ALA A 26 1.78 6.16 -2.14
C ALA A 26 1.76 7.33 -3.14
N ALA A 27 2.39 8.44 -2.77
CA ALA A 27 2.50 9.63 -3.61
C ALA A 27 2.93 9.36 -5.07
N PRO A 28 3.87 8.44 -5.37
CA PRO A 28 4.23 8.12 -6.76
C PRO A 28 3.09 7.48 -7.54
N ILE A 29 2.32 6.59 -6.93
CA ILE A 29 1.15 5.95 -7.57
C ILE A 29 0.08 7.02 -7.82
N ASN A 30 -0.19 7.85 -6.81
CA ASN A 30 -1.14 8.96 -6.95
C ASN A 30 -0.76 9.90 -8.09
N ALA A 31 0.52 10.25 -8.23
CA ALA A 31 0.97 11.12 -9.32
C ALA A 31 0.74 10.48 -10.70
N MET A 32 1.00 9.17 -10.84
CA MET A 32 0.74 8.44 -12.10
C MET A 32 -0.75 8.37 -12.43
N VAL A 33 -1.59 8.08 -11.43
CA VAL A 33 -3.03 7.92 -11.63
C VAL A 33 -3.70 9.28 -11.87
N ASN A 34 -3.38 10.31 -11.08
CA ASN A 34 -3.99 11.64 -11.22
C ASN A 34 -3.72 12.32 -12.57
N GLY A 35 -2.67 11.90 -13.29
CA GLY A 35 -2.40 12.35 -14.66
C GLY A 35 -3.34 11.78 -15.73
N GLN A 36 -4.24 10.85 -15.36
CA GLN A 36 -5.14 10.17 -16.30
C GLN A 36 -6.56 10.76 -16.26
N PRO A 37 -7.37 10.58 -17.32
CA PRO A 37 -8.81 10.90 -17.29
C PRO A 37 -9.55 10.15 -16.17
N GLN A 38 -10.63 10.73 -15.63
CA GLN A 38 -11.35 10.17 -14.47
C GLN A 38 -11.78 8.70 -14.63
N ASP A 39 -12.30 8.33 -15.80
CA ASP A 39 -12.68 6.94 -16.09
C ASP A 39 -11.49 5.99 -15.98
N ARG A 40 -10.33 6.43 -16.49
CA ARG A 40 -9.08 5.67 -16.42
C ARG A 40 -8.51 5.63 -15.01
N GLN A 41 -8.70 6.66 -14.19
CA GLN A 41 -8.32 6.61 -12.77
C GLN A 41 -9.09 5.52 -12.03
N THR A 42 -10.40 5.45 -12.27
CA THR A 42 -11.28 4.45 -11.67
C THR A 42 -10.86 3.05 -12.08
N GLU A 43 -10.58 2.84 -13.38
CA GLU A 43 -10.09 1.57 -13.91
C GLU A 43 -8.74 1.17 -13.30
N LEU A 44 -7.77 2.07 -13.26
CA LEU A 44 -6.43 1.80 -12.71
C LEU A 44 -6.47 1.41 -11.24
N TRP A 45 -7.28 2.09 -10.44
CA TRP A 45 -7.46 1.71 -9.05
C TRP A 45 -8.21 0.38 -8.89
N GLY A 46 -9.15 0.08 -9.78
CA GLY A 46 -9.79 -1.23 -9.85
C GLY A 46 -8.78 -2.34 -10.14
N MET A 47 -7.89 -2.14 -11.12
CA MET A 47 -6.81 -3.08 -11.44
C MET A 47 -5.87 -3.32 -10.25
N ILE A 48 -5.53 -2.27 -9.49
CA ILE A 48 -4.71 -2.38 -8.27
C ILE A 48 -5.43 -3.21 -7.21
N ALA A 49 -6.73 -2.97 -7.00
CA ALA A 49 -7.52 -3.74 -6.05
C ALA A 49 -7.64 -5.22 -6.47
N ASP A 50 -7.87 -5.48 -7.76
CA ASP A 50 -7.93 -6.84 -8.31
C ASP A 50 -6.61 -7.58 -8.09
N ALA A 51 -5.48 -6.95 -8.40
CA ALA A 51 -4.15 -7.50 -8.17
C ALA A 51 -3.88 -7.74 -6.66
N ALA A 52 -4.35 -6.84 -5.79
CA ALA A 52 -4.22 -7.01 -4.35
C ALA A 52 -5.01 -8.24 -3.85
N ARG A 53 -6.18 -8.54 -4.43
CA ARG A 53 -6.96 -9.74 -4.06
C ARG A 53 -6.26 -11.05 -4.42
N GLU A 54 -5.32 -11.07 -5.36
CA GLU A 54 -4.49 -12.25 -5.62
C GLU A 54 -3.59 -12.60 -4.43
N LEU A 55 -3.35 -11.64 -3.52
CA LEU A 55 -2.59 -11.81 -2.28
C LEU A 55 -3.48 -12.20 -1.10
N SER A 56 -4.80 -12.28 -1.29
CA SER A 56 -5.74 -12.65 -0.24
C SER A 56 -5.62 -14.13 0.12
N ASN A 57 -5.75 -14.43 1.40
CA ASN A 57 -5.94 -15.80 1.87
C ASN A 57 -7.39 -16.29 1.62
N SER A 58 -7.69 -17.53 2.00
CA SER A 58 -9.03 -18.12 1.86
C SER A 58 -10.15 -17.37 2.58
N GLY A 59 -9.81 -16.49 3.53
CA GLY A 59 -10.74 -15.61 4.24
C GLY A 59 -10.87 -14.20 3.62
N GLY A 60 -10.22 -13.93 2.49
CA GLY A 60 -10.26 -12.64 1.79
C GLY A 60 -9.26 -11.59 2.31
N SER A 61 -8.62 -11.84 3.47
CA SER A 61 -7.65 -10.90 4.02
C SER A 61 -6.28 -11.02 3.39
N ILE A 62 -5.61 -9.87 3.26
CA ILE A 62 -4.30 -9.73 2.65
C ILE A 62 -3.26 -9.65 3.76
N SER A 63 -2.18 -10.40 3.61
CA SER A 63 -1.03 -10.39 4.52
C SER A 63 0.24 -10.26 3.72
N MET A 64 0.84 -9.07 3.73
CA MET A 64 2.06 -8.78 2.97
C MET A 64 3.27 -8.67 3.90
N PRO A 65 4.27 -9.55 3.78
CA PRO A 65 5.56 -9.33 4.42
C PRO A 65 6.27 -8.15 3.74
N ASN A 66 6.83 -7.27 4.55
CA ASN A 66 7.54 -6.08 4.14
C ASN A 66 8.85 -5.95 4.93
N GLU A 67 9.82 -5.28 4.32
CA GLU A 67 11.01 -4.79 5.01
C GLU A 67 10.85 -3.28 5.23
N THR A 68 11.17 -2.83 6.43
CA THR A 68 11.08 -1.41 6.80
C THR A 68 12.36 -0.95 7.45
N ILE A 69 12.67 0.34 7.28
CA ILE A 69 13.80 1.01 7.91
C ILE A 69 13.23 1.96 8.97
N LEU A 70 13.60 1.74 10.22
CA LEU A 70 13.25 2.58 11.35
C LEU A 70 14.37 3.58 11.60
N VAL A 71 14.02 4.88 11.62
CA VAL A 71 14.97 5.96 11.92
C VAL A 71 14.50 6.71 13.15
N ALA A 72 15.32 6.71 14.21
CA ALA A 72 15.06 7.43 15.45
C ALA A 72 16.08 8.57 15.66
N GLY A 73 15.57 9.77 15.92
CA GLY A 73 16.35 10.94 16.28
C GLY A 73 15.95 11.46 17.65
N ARG A 74 16.90 12.06 18.38
CA ARG A 74 16.60 12.88 19.57
C ARG A 74 16.95 14.32 19.21
N ARG A 75 16.06 15.24 19.55
CA ARG A 75 16.34 16.67 19.45
C ARG A 75 17.20 17.08 20.65
N GLU A 76 18.33 17.73 20.38
CA GLU A 76 19.11 18.47 21.37
C GLU A 76 18.65 19.93 21.43
#